data_AF-A0A1H2FH99-F1
#
_entry.id   AF-A0A1H2FH99-F1
#
_cell.length_a   1.000
_cell.length_b   1.000
_cell.length_c   1.000
_cell.angle_alpha   90.00
_cell.angle_beta   90.00
_cell.angle_gamma   90.00
#
_symmetry.space_group_name_H-M   'P 1'
#
loop_
_entity.id
_entity.type
_entity.pdbx_description
1 polymer ?
#
loop_
_entity_poly.entity_id
_entity_poly.type
_entity_poly.pdbx_seq_one_letter_code
_entity_poly.pdbx_strand_id
1 'polypeptide(L)'
;MSSPSIHGIIGYTITPFSTDGQRIDLDALGLSIDRLIDSGVHAIAPLGSTGEGAYLSDAEWDEVAAYSLQKVGKRVPTIVSVSDLTTAKAVRRAQFAEAHGADVVMVLPASYWKLSEAEILAHYAAIGDSIGVPIMLYNNPATSGTDMSVDLILRIVDSVDNVTMVKESTGDIQRMHQLHRRSEGQVPFYNGCNPLALEAFAAGAKGWCTAAPNLIAQLNLDLYEAVLANDLEKARELFYRQLPLLDFILKGGLPATIKAGLRLTGLESGDPRLPVFPLGEPGRVQLQELLTLLR
;
A
#
# COMPACT_ATOMS: atom_id res chain seq x y z
N MET A 1 13.17 -16.24 13.91
CA MET A 1 11.75 -16.03 14.23
C MET A 1 10.97 -16.28 12.94
N SER A 2 9.81 -16.95 12.98
CA SER A 2 9.01 -17.16 11.76
C SER A 2 8.52 -15.81 11.22
N SER A 3 8.76 -15.49 9.96
CA SER A 3 8.29 -14.26 9.34
C SER A 3 6.77 -14.12 9.49
N PRO A 4 6.24 -12.93 9.82
CA PRO A 4 4.81 -12.71 9.96
C PRO A 4 4.08 -13.05 8.66
N SER A 5 2.96 -13.75 8.76
CA SER A 5 2.15 -14.09 7.58
C SER A 5 1.40 -12.84 7.10
N ILE A 6 1.93 -12.16 6.08
CA ILE A 6 1.24 -11.07 5.40
C ILE A 6 0.34 -11.65 4.31
N HIS A 7 -0.97 -11.37 4.36
CA HIS A 7 -1.94 -11.85 3.37
C HIS A 7 -3.19 -10.98 3.33
N GLY A 8 -4.12 -11.30 2.42
CA GLY A 8 -5.46 -10.73 2.38
C GLY A 8 -5.50 -9.24 2.04
N ILE A 9 -6.43 -8.52 2.66
CA ILE A 9 -6.64 -7.10 2.45
C ILE A 9 -5.71 -6.29 3.35
N ILE A 10 -4.79 -5.56 2.71
CA ILE A 10 -3.78 -4.74 3.38
C ILE A 10 -4.18 -3.27 3.19
N GLY A 11 -4.62 -2.64 4.28
CA GLY A 11 -5.19 -1.30 4.26
C GLY A 11 -4.11 -0.22 4.22
N TYR A 12 -4.07 0.57 3.15
CA TYR A 12 -3.31 1.82 3.13
C TYR A 12 -3.99 2.86 4.01
N THR A 13 -3.24 3.43 4.96
CA THR A 13 -3.72 4.60 5.72
C THR A 13 -3.49 5.87 4.92
N ILE A 14 -4.35 6.86 5.16
CA ILE A 14 -4.09 8.25 4.80
C ILE A 14 -3.23 8.92 5.89
N THR A 15 -2.74 10.14 5.63
CA THR A 15 -2.20 11.03 6.68
C THR A 15 -3.10 12.25 6.78
N PRO A 16 -3.96 12.34 7.80
CA PRO A 16 -4.80 13.50 8.02
C PRO A 16 -3.99 14.74 8.32
N PHE A 17 -4.45 15.89 7.84
CA PHE A 17 -3.89 17.18 8.21
C PHE A 17 -4.96 18.03 8.90
N SER A 18 -4.50 18.95 9.74
CA SER A 18 -5.36 19.99 10.30
C SER A 18 -6.05 20.80 9.18
N THR A 19 -7.14 21.50 9.50
CA THR A 19 -7.91 22.29 8.52
C THR A 19 -7.07 23.33 7.77
N ASP A 20 -6.02 23.85 8.39
CA ASP A 20 -5.05 24.77 7.77
C ASP A 20 -3.91 24.07 7.00
N GLY A 21 -3.87 22.73 7.00
CA GLY A 21 -2.87 21.89 6.34
C GLY A 21 -1.49 21.88 7.00
N GLN A 22 -1.29 22.61 8.10
CA GLN A 22 0.04 22.85 8.67
C GLN A 22 0.56 21.72 9.55
N ARG A 23 -0.33 20.97 10.20
CA ARG A 23 0.03 19.91 11.15
C ARG A 23 -0.61 18.59 10.75
N ILE A 24 0.02 17.49 11.16
CA ILE A 24 -0.61 16.18 11.13
C ILE A 24 -1.71 16.15 12.19
N ASP A 25 -2.87 15.62 11.83
CA ASP A 25 -3.95 15.32 12.78
C ASP A 25 -3.85 13.85 13.20
N LEU A 26 -3.15 13.61 14.31
CA LEU A 26 -2.91 12.27 14.84
C LEU A 26 -4.19 11.62 15.39
N ASP A 27 -5.14 12.42 15.92
CA ASP A 27 -6.39 11.88 16.44
C ASP A 27 -7.25 11.32 15.28
N ALA A 28 -7.37 12.08 14.19
CA ALA A 28 -8.01 11.60 12.97
C ALA A 28 -7.27 10.39 12.36
N LEU A 29 -5.94 10.36 12.43
CA LEU A 29 -5.15 9.21 11.98
C LEU A 29 -5.51 7.98 12.79
N GLY A 30 -5.56 8.13 14.12
CA GLY A 30 -5.93 7.06 15.05
C GLY A 30 -7.31 6.49 14.77
N LEU A 31 -8.30 7.35 14.55
CA LEU A 31 -9.66 6.94 14.19
C LEU A 31 -9.70 6.20 12.85
N SER A 32 -8.93 6.65 11.85
CA SER A 32 -8.85 5.98 10.55
C SER A 32 -8.22 4.59 10.65
N ILE A 33 -7.18 4.43 11.47
CA ILE A 33 -6.52 3.14 11.73
C ILE A 33 -7.48 2.19 12.44
N ASP A 34 -8.16 2.64 13.50
CA ASP A 34 -9.13 1.81 14.22
C ASP A 34 -10.26 1.39 13.29
N ARG A 35 -10.81 2.29 12.47
CA ARG A 35 -11.85 1.93 11.49
C ARG A 35 -11.40 0.85 10.51
N LEU A 36 -10.15 0.90 10.03
CA LEU A 36 -9.61 -0.15 9.17
C LEU A 36 -9.50 -1.49 9.91
N ILE A 37 -8.91 -1.50 11.11
CA ILE A 37 -8.75 -2.72 11.92
C ILE A 37 -10.11 -3.31 12.30
N ASP A 38 -11.03 -2.50 12.81
CA ASP A 38 -12.37 -2.91 13.23
C ASP A 38 -13.20 -3.42 12.06
N SER A 39 -12.93 -2.96 10.83
CA SER A 39 -13.55 -3.48 9.62
C SER A 39 -13.04 -4.85 9.19
N GLY A 40 -11.91 -5.33 9.74
CA GLY A 40 -11.37 -6.66 9.47
C GLY A 40 -10.21 -6.71 8.46
N VAL A 41 -9.51 -5.59 8.19
CA VAL A 41 -8.29 -5.67 7.36
C VAL A 41 -7.24 -6.58 8.00
N HIS A 42 -6.45 -7.24 7.16
CA HIS A 42 -5.48 -8.26 7.60
C HIS A 42 -4.12 -7.68 7.96
N ALA A 43 -3.81 -6.47 7.47
CA ALA A 43 -2.61 -5.72 7.81
C ALA A 43 -2.81 -4.22 7.51
N ILE A 44 -1.95 -3.39 8.10
CA ILE A 44 -1.94 -1.94 7.89
C ILE A 44 -0.62 -1.52 7.23
N ALA A 45 -0.72 -0.71 6.18
CA ALA A 45 0.44 -0.19 5.46
C ALA A 45 0.45 1.35 5.48
N PRO A 46 1.16 1.99 6.44
CA PRO A 46 1.25 3.44 6.49
C PRO A 46 2.30 4.00 5.53
N LEU A 47 2.26 5.32 5.35
CA LEU A 47 3.31 6.14 4.71
C LEU A 47 3.57 5.83 3.22
N GLY A 48 2.67 5.09 2.57
CA GLY A 48 2.66 4.93 1.11
C GLY A 48 2.13 6.17 0.39
N SER A 49 1.86 6.04 -0.92
CA SER A 49 1.31 7.13 -1.74
C SER A 49 -0.03 7.66 -1.22
N THR A 50 -0.90 6.78 -0.69
CA THR A 50 -2.17 7.15 -0.06
C THR A 50 -1.98 8.02 1.18
N GLY A 51 -0.94 7.73 1.97
CA GLY A 51 -0.57 8.49 3.16
C GLY A 51 0.28 9.72 2.84
N GLU A 52 0.48 10.07 1.57
CA GLU A 52 1.27 11.22 1.16
C GLU A 52 2.68 11.23 1.76
N GLY A 53 3.28 10.06 1.98
CA GLY A 53 4.55 9.93 2.72
C GLY A 53 5.72 10.72 2.12
N ALA A 54 5.69 10.96 0.81
CA ALA A 54 6.68 11.79 0.11
C ALA A 54 6.47 13.32 0.28
N TYR A 55 5.33 13.75 0.84
CA TYR A 55 5.02 15.16 1.15
C TYR A 55 5.21 15.51 2.63
N LEU A 56 5.69 14.56 3.42
CA LEU A 56 6.02 14.76 4.82
C LEU A 56 7.47 15.20 4.95
N SER A 57 7.72 16.15 5.86
CA SER A 57 9.07 16.38 6.37
C SER A 57 9.58 15.16 7.14
N ASP A 58 10.87 15.11 7.44
CA ASP A 58 11.45 13.96 8.16
C ASP A 58 10.89 13.80 9.57
N ALA A 59 10.63 14.92 10.25
CA ALA A 59 10.00 14.90 11.58
C ALA A 59 8.54 14.39 11.52
N GLU A 60 7.79 14.83 10.52
CA GLU A 60 6.41 14.39 10.30
C GLU A 60 6.33 12.91 9.90
N TRP A 61 7.27 12.44 9.08
CA TRP A 61 7.37 11.02 8.72
C TRP A 61 7.63 10.18 9.98
N ASP A 62 8.55 10.60 10.84
CA ASP A 62 8.86 9.91 12.11
C ASP A 62 7.64 9.89 13.05
N GLU A 63 6.95 11.02 13.17
CA GLU A 63 5.76 11.17 14.00
C GLU A 63 4.63 10.24 13.53
N VAL A 64 4.33 10.21 12.23
CA VAL A 64 3.32 9.31 11.66
C VAL A 64 3.73 7.86 11.78
N ALA A 65 5.00 7.52 11.55
CA ALA A 65 5.49 6.14 11.66
C ALA A 65 5.34 5.63 13.10
N ALA A 66 5.87 6.36 14.07
CA ALA A 66 5.81 5.99 15.48
C ALA A 66 4.36 5.92 15.98
N TYR A 67 3.53 6.93 15.68
CA TYR A 67 2.12 6.93 16.08
C TYR A 67 1.34 5.78 15.44
N SER A 68 1.52 5.53 14.14
CA SER A 68 0.80 4.45 13.45
C SER A 68 1.13 3.07 14.05
N LEU A 69 2.42 2.80 14.30
CA LEU A 69 2.87 1.54 14.89
C LEU A 69 2.34 1.38 16.32
N GLN A 70 2.43 2.43 17.14
CA GLN A 70 1.87 2.45 18.49
C GLN A 70 0.35 2.22 18.46
N LYS A 71 -0.36 2.94 17.58
CA LYS A 71 -1.81 2.86 17.46
C LYS A 71 -2.24 1.48 17.02
N VAL A 72 -1.63 0.88 16.00
CA VAL A 72 -1.95 -0.49 15.57
C VAL A 72 -1.73 -1.48 16.72
N GLY A 73 -0.67 -1.29 17.51
CA GLY A 73 -0.46 -2.03 18.77
C GLY A 73 -0.40 -3.54 18.56
N LYS A 74 0.18 -3.98 17.43
CA LYS A 74 0.30 -5.39 17.00
C LYS A 74 -1.03 -6.15 16.84
N ARG A 75 -2.18 -5.45 16.78
CA ARG A 75 -3.50 -6.07 16.50
C ARG A 75 -3.54 -6.75 15.14
N VAL A 76 -2.83 -6.18 14.17
CA VAL A 76 -2.56 -6.75 12.84
C VAL A 76 -1.11 -6.41 12.45
N PRO A 77 -0.48 -7.17 11.52
CA PRO A 77 0.83 -6.83 11.01
C PRO A 77 0.90 -5.44 10.36
N THR A 78 2.08 -4.84 10.41
CA THR A 78 2.36 -3.51 9.86
C THR A 78 3.42 -3.54 8.77
N ILE A 79 3.18 -2.83 7.67
CA ILE A 79 4.09 -2.73 6.52
C ILE A 79 4.43 -1.26 6.27
N VAL A 80 5.53 -0.78 6.85
CA VAL A 80 5.89 0.64 6.77
C VAL A 80 6.59 0.94 5.45
N SER A 81 6.11 1.93 4.69
CA SER A 81 6.79 2.37 3.47
C SER A 81 8.00 3.23 3.81
N VAL A 82 9.21 2.78 3.46
CA VAL A 82 10.49 3.43 3.84
C VAL A 82 11.29 3.96 2.65
N SER A 83 10.70 3.86 1.46
CA SER A 83 11.28 4.34 0.21
C SER A 83 11.73 5.81 0.31
N ASP A 84 12.89 6.11 -0.26
CA ASP A 84 13.42 7.47 -0.38
C ASP A 84 14.35 7.54 -1.61
N LEU A 85 14.67 8.74 -2.08
CA LEU A 85 15.57 8.95 -3.23
C LEU A 85 17.00 8.49 -2.94
N THR A 86 17.41 8.54 -1.67
CA THR A 86 18.77 8.16 -1.27
C THR A 86 18.76 6.88 -0.44
N THR A 87 19.70 5.98 -0.74
CA THR A 87 19.92 4.74 0.02
C THR A 87 20.12 5.01 1.51
N ALA A 88 20.92 6.03 1.87
CA ALA A 88 21.19 6.37 3.27
C ALA A 88 19.90 6.74 4.03
N LYS A 89 18.98 7.47 3.40
CA LYS A 89 17.72 7.86 4.04
C LYS A 89 16.71 6.72 4.10
N ALA A 90 16.66 5.88 3.07
CA ALA A 90 15.87 4.64 3.09
C ALA A 90 16.33 3.68 4.20
N VAL A 91 17.65 3.50 4.36
CA VAL A 91 18.25 2.75 5.49
C VAL A 91 17.84 3.34 6.83
N ARG A 92 17.99 4.66 7.02
CA ARG A 92 17.60 5.34 8.27
C ARG A 92 16.12 5.13 8.58
N ARG A 93 15.22 5.25 7.58
CA ARG A 93 13.78 5.03 7.74
C ARG A 93 13.45 3.57 8.05
N ALA A 94 14.14 2.62 7.43
CA ALA A 94 13.98 1.19 7.70
C ALA A 94 14.35 0.85 9.15
N GLN A 95 15.51 1.32 9.61
CA GLN A 95 15.95 1.16 11.00
C GLN A 95 15.00 1.82 12.00
N PHE A 96 14.52 3.03 11.67
CA PHE A 96 13.52 3.72 12.50
C PHE A 96 12.22 2.90 12.61
N ALA A 97 11.70 2.42 11.48
CA ALA A 97 10.48 1.62 11.45
C ALA A 97 10.62 0.32 12.25
N GLU A 98 11.74 -0.40 12.08
CA GLU A 98 12.04 -1.60 12.86
C GLU A 98 12.13 -1.31 14.37
N ALA A 99 12.86 -0.26 14.75
CA ALA A 99 13.02 0.12 16.17
C ALA A 99 11.69 0.47 16.85
N HIS A 100 10.68 0.91 16.09
CA HIS A 100 9.33 1.18 16.58
C HIS A 100 8.36 0.00 16.39
N GLY A 101 8.87 -1.15 15.95
CA GLY A 101 8.11 -2.40 15.89
C GLY A 101 7.33 -2.59 14.59
N ALA A 102 7.80 -2.08 13.45
CA ALA A 102 7.29 -2.52 12.15
C ALA A 102 7.50 -4.03 11.98
N ASP A 103 6.53 -4.72 11.37
CA ASP A 103 6.64 -6.16 11.08
C ASP A 103 7.35 -6.42 9.74
N VAL A 104 7.16 -5.50 8.79
CA VAL A 104 7.73 -5.50 7.45
C VAL A 104 7.99 -4.05 7.03
N VAL A 105 9.00 -3.82 6.20
CA VAL A 105 9.17 -2.54 5.49
C VAL A 105 8.92 -2.72 3.99
N MET A 106 8.35 -1.71 3.34
CA MET A 106 8.11 -1.72 1.89
C MET A 106 9.01 -0.70 1.19
N VAL A 107 9.70 -1.15 0.15
CA VAL A 107 10.75 -0.39 -0.56
C VAL A 107 10.46 -0.38 -2.06
N LEU A 108 10.35 0.81 -2.63
CA LEU A 108 10.24 1.14 -4.04
C LEU A 108 11.52 1.90 -4.46
N PRO A 109 12.18 1.56 -5.57
CA PRO A 109 13.40 2.24 -6.01
C PRO A 109 13.05 3.54 -6.74
N ALA A 110 12.59 4.54 -5.98
CA ALA A 110 12.28 5.87 -6.49
C ALA A 110 13.56 6.58 -6.94
N SER A 111 13.57 7.13 -8.15
CA SER A 111 14.71 7.87 -8.66
C SER A 111 14.31 8.95 -9.64
N TYR A 112 15.07 10.04 -9.67
CA TYR A 112 14.90 11.09 -10.67
C TYR A 112 15.51 10.69 -12.03
N TRP A 113 16.70 10.09 -12.01
CA TRP A 113 17.36 9.55 -13.20
C TRP A 113 17.27 8.02 -13.22
N LYS A 114 17.32 7.44 -14.41
CA LYS A 114 17.30 5.98 -14.55
C LYS A 114 18.48 5.35 -13.83
N LEU A 115 18.19 4.40 -12.94
CA LEU A 115 19.19 3.56 -12.28
C LEU A 115 19.48 2.31 -13.12
N SER A 116 20.71 1.83 -13.06
CA SER A 116 21.10 0.51 -13.54
C SER A 116 20.62 -0.58 -12.59
N GLU A 117 20.51 -1.82 -13.09
CA GLU A 117 20.12 -2.97 -12.26
C GLU A 117 21.09 -3.21 -11.09
N ALA A 118 22.38 -2.93 -11.28
CA ALA A 118 23.39 -3.07 -10.23
C ALA A 118 23.19 -2.05 -9.11
N GLU A 119 22.82 -0.80 -9.44
CA GLU A 119 22.52 0.23 -8.45
C GLU A 119 21.25 -0.10 -7.66
N ILE A 120 20.21 -0.62 -8.34
CA ILE A 120 18.96 -1.06 -7.67
C ILE A 120 19.26 -2.22 -6.72
N LEU A 121 20.02 -3.23 -7.16
CA LEU A 121 20.40 -4.36 -6.30
C LEU A 121 21.20 -3.89 -5.08
N ALA A 122 22.18 -2.99 -5.26
CA ALA A 122 22.96 -2.43 -4.16
C ALA A 122 22.10 -1.61 -3.19
N HIS A 123 21.08 -0.91 -3.69
CA HIS A 123 20.11 -0.19 -2.87
C HIS A 123 19.32 -1.14 -1.95
N TYR A 124 18.77 -2.23 -2.49
CA TYR A 124 18.07 -3.23 -1.69
C TYR A 124 18.99 -3.96 -0.71
N ALA A 125 20.21 -4.32 -1.13
CA ALA A 125 21.19 -4.97 -0.26
C ALA A 125 21.54 -4.09 0.94
N ALA A 126 21.84 -2.80 0.71
CA ALA A 126 22.16 -1.87 1.79
C ALA A 126 21.02 -1.69 2.80
N ILE A 127 19.76 -1.72 2.35
CA ILE A 127 18.60 -1.67 3.25
C ILE A 127 18.46 -2.99 4.02
N GLY A 128 18.56 -4.14 3.32
CA GLY A 128 18.49 -5.48 3.91
C GLY A 128 19.54 -5.70 5.00
N ASP A 129 20.79 -5.34 4.75
CA ASP A 129 21.91 -5.47 5.68
C ASP A 129 21.74 -4.61 6.96
N SER A 130 20.84 -3.62 6.93
CA SER A 130 20.67 -2.64 7.99
C SER A 130 19.58 -2.97 9.01
N ILE A 131 18.74 -3.98 8.72
CA ILE A 131 17.55 -4.34 9.52
C ILE A 131 17.41 -5.86 9.66
N GLY A 132 16.66 -6.31 10.67
CA GLY A 132 16.30 -7.72 10.88
C GLY A 132 14.90 -8.10 10.36
N VAL A 133 14.05 -7.12 10.07
CA VAL A 133 12.68 -7.36 9.56
C VAL A 133 12.64 -7.60 8.04
N PRO A 134 11.65 -8.34 7.52
CA PRO A 134 11.46 -8.54 6.09
C PRO A 134 11.22 -7.25 5.30
N ILE A 135 11.63 -7.28 4.03
CA ILE A 135 11.40 -6.26 3.02
C ILE A 135 10.39 -6.79 1.98
N MET A 136 9.35 -5.99 1.74
CA MET A 136 8.49 -6.09 0.58
C MET A 136 9.04 -5.19 -0.53
N LEU A 137 9.65 -5.80 -1.55
CA LEU A 137 10.04 -5.12 -2.78
C LEU A 137 8.77 -4.62 -3.47
N TYR A 138 8.75 -3.36 -3.88
CA TYR A 138 7.61 -2.74 -4.54
C TYR A 138 8.01 -2.29 -5.95
N ASN A 139 7.35 -2.83 -6.98
CA ASN A 139 7.49 -2.39 -8.37
C ASN A 139 6.26 -1.57 -8.81
N ASN A 140 6.46 -0.28 -9.10
CA ASN A 140 5.43 0.61 -9.64
C ASN A 140 6.05 1.71 -10.54
N PRO A 141 6.23 1.43 -11.83
CA PRO A 141 6.88 2.36 -12.76
C PRO A 141 6.18 3.72 -12.85
N ALA A 142 4.85 3.75 -12.73
CA ALA A 142 4.05 4.97 -12.84
C ALA A 142 4.34 5.98 -11.72
N THR A 143 4.91 5.55 -10.59
CA THR A 143 5.22 6.41 -9.45
C THR A 143 6.71 6.52 -9.16
N SER A 144 7.50 5.47 -9.39
CA SER A 144 8.95 5.47 -9.14
C SER A 144 9.78 6.01 -10.30
N GLY A 145 9.25 5.97 -11.53
CA GLY A 145 10.05 6.15 -12.76
C GLY A 145 10.92 4.94 -13.14
N THR A 146 10.90 3.86 -12.33
CA THR A 146 11.71 2.66 -12.50
C THR A 146 10.82 1.43 -12.67
N ASP A 147 10.97 0.73 -13.79
CA ASP A 147 10.35 -0.59 -14.03
C ASP A 147 11.38 -1.70 -13.84
N MET A 148 11.24 -2.48 -12.77
CA MET A 148 12.07 -3.65 -12.53
C MET A 148 11.53 -4.85 -13.32
N SER A 149 12.39 -5.49 -14.11
CA SER A 149 12.07 -6.75 -14.77
C SER A 149 11.89 -7.86 -13.73
N VAL A 150 11.12 -8.91 -14.07
CA VAL A 150 11.00 -10.08 -13.18
C VAL A 150 12.34 -10.78 -12.97
N ASP A 151 13.25 -10.73 -13.95
CA ASP A 151 14.64 -11.19 -13.80
C ASP A 151 15.36 -10.47 -12.65
N LEU A 152 15.31 -9.14 -12.64
CA LEU A 152 15.92 -8.33 -11.62
C LEU A 152 15.27 -8.56 -10.25
N ILE A 153 13.93 -8.61 -10.19
CA ILE A 153 13.19 -8.84 -8.96
C ILE A 153 13.61 -10.16 -8.31
N LEU A 154 13.62 -11.25 -9.06
CA LEU A 154 14.01 -12.56 -8.53
C LEU A 154 15.49 -12.59 -8.14
N ARG A 155 16.37 -11.95 -8.91
CA ARG A 155 17.78 -11.80 -8.53
C ARG A 155 17.94 -11.05 -7.20
N ILE A 156 17.15 -10.02 -6.93
CA ILE A 156 17.18 -9.30 -5.65
C ILE A 156 16.70 -10.23 -4.52
N VAL A 157 15.58 -10.92 -4.70
CA VAL A 157 15.04 -11.87 -3.72
C VAL A 157 16.06 -12.96 -3.39
N ASP A 158 16.76 -13.49 -4.40
CA ASP A 158 17.78 -14.53 -4.21
C ASP A 158 19.08 -14.01 -3.56
N SER A 159 19.38 -12.71 -3.71
CA SER A 159 20.66 -12.13 -3.27
C SER A 159 20.57 -11.35 -1.96
N VAL A 160 19.37 -11.02 -1.50
CA VAL A 160 19.15 -10.18 -0.31
C VAL A 160 18.16 -10.88 0.62
N ASP A 161 18.68 -11.55 1.65
CA ASP A 161 17.91 -12.43 2.54
C ASP A 161 16.63 -11.81 3.12
N ASN A 162 16.66 -10.50 3.43
CA ASN A 162 15.50 -9.80 3.97
C ASN A 162 14.40 -9.55 2.91
N VAL A 163 14.72 -9.54 1.62
CA VAL A 163 13.73 -9.31 0.55
C VAL A 163 12.97 -10.59 0.26
N THR A 164 11.78 -10.71 0.85
CA THR A 164 11.01 -11.97 0.85
C THR A 164 9.64 -11.86 0.20
N MET A 165 9.22 -10.66 -0.19
CA MET A 165 7.89 -10.37 -0.72
C MET A 165 7.98 -9.41 -1.91
N VAL A 166 7.08 -9.55 -2.87
CA VAL A 166 7.00 -8.67 -4.06
C VAL A 166 5.62 -8.07 -4.18
N LYS A 167 5.51 -6.74 -4.15
CA LYS A 167 4.29 -6.03 -4.54
C LYS A 167 4.42 -5.55 -5.98
N GLU A 168 3.51 -6.01 -6.84
CA GLU A 168 3.44 -5.62 -8.25
C GLU A 168 2.29 -4.63 -8.47
N SER A 169 2.57 -3.50 -9.14
CA SER A 169 1.56 -2.49 -9.49
C SER A 169 1.73 -1.93 -10.89
N THR A 170 2.40 -2.68 -11.76
CA THR A 170 2.49 -2.38 -13.19
C THR A 170 1.12 -2.39 -13.89
N GLY A 171 0.17 -3.17 -13.37
CA GLY A 171 -1.10 -3.45 -14.03
C GLY A 171 -1.00 -4.55 -15.10
N ASP A 172 0.19 -5.08 -15.34
CA ASP A 172 0.43 -6.18 -16.26
C ASP A 172 0.40 -7.52 -15.51
N ILE A 173 -0.68 -8.28 -15.70
CA ILE A 173 -0.85 -9.59 -15.06
C ILE A 173 0.25 -10.60 -15.44
N GLN A 174 0.91 -10.41 -16.59
CA GLN A 174 2.00 -11.30 -17.00
C GLN A 174 3.19 -11.22 -16.06
N ARG A 175 3.39 -10.11 -15.33
CA ARG A 175 4.42 -10.01 -14.28
C ARG A 175 4.16 -11.01 -13.17
N MET A 176 2.91 -11.14 -12.72
CA MET A 176 2.53 -12.10 -11.68
C MET A 176 2.62 -13.55 -12.18
N HIS A 177 2.20 -13.84 -13.41
CA HIS A 177 2.42 -15.17 -14.01
C HIS A 177 3.90 -15.55 -14.08
N GLN A 178 4.77 -14.60 -14.47
CA GLN A 178 6.21 -14.84 -14.53
C GLN A 178 6.81 -15.05 -13.14
N LEU A 179 6.43 -14.25 -12.14
CA LEU A 179 6.84 -14.45 -10.75
C LEU A 179 6.48 -15.86 -10.28
N HIS A 180 5.19 -16.23 -10.38
CA HIS A 180 4.72 -17.55 -9.96
C HIS A 180 5.48 -18.69 -10.65
N ARG A 181 5.56 -18.67 -11.98
CA ARG A 181 6.19 -19.76 -12.76
C ARG A 181 7.68 -19.88 -12.47
N ARG A 182 8.39 -18.75 -12.39
CA ARG A 182 9.86 -18.73 -12.28
C ARG A 182 10.36 -18.94 -10.87
N SER A 183 9.57 -18.57 -9.86
CA SER A 183 9.86 -18.91 -8.46
C SER A 183 9.25 -20.25 -8.04
N GLU A 184 8.60 -20.98 -8.94
CA GLU A 184 7.85 -22.21 -8.62
C GLU A 184 6.85 -22.02 -7.47
N GLY A 185 6.20 -20.86 -7.42
CA GLY A 185 5.27 -20.47 -6.35
C GLY A 185 5.91 -20.14 -4.99
N GLN A 186 7.24 -20.13 -4.87
CA GLN A 186 7.93 -19.89 -3.60
C GLN A 186 7.99 -18.41 -3.19
N VAL A 187 8.01 -17.48 -4.14
CA VAL A 187 8.04 -16.04 -3.85
C VAL A 187 6.62 -15.50 -3.75
N PRO A 188 6.14 -15.10 -2.55
CA PRO A 188 4.82 -14.51 -2.39
C PRO A 188 4.77 -13.13 -3.06
N PHE A 189 3.76 -12.92 -3.90
CA PHE A 189 3.50 -11.63 -4.52
C PHE A 189 2.13 -11.05 -4.16
N TYR A 190 2.03 -9.73 -4.23
CA TYR A 190 0.91 -8.93 -3.77
C TYR A 190 0.48 -7.95 -4.87
N ASN A 191 -0.82 -7.72 -4.95
CA ASN A 191 -1.38 -6.72 -5.85
C ASN A 191 -1.31 -5.32 -5.24
N GLY A 192 -0.99 -4.31 -6.04
CA GLY A 192 -1.25 -2.91 -5.69
C GLY A 192 -1.96 -2.09 -6.77
N CYS A 193 -2.51 -2.74 -7.80
CA CYS A 193 -3.32 -2.11 -8.83
C CYS A 193 -4.80 -2.45 -8.60
N ASN A 194 -5.62 -1.49 -8.16
CA ASN A 194 -7.01 -1.76 -7.78
C ASN A 194 -7.86 -2.40 -8.91
N PRO A 195 -7.81 -1.92 -10.17
CA PRO A 195 -8.58 -2.52 -11.26
C PRO A 195 -8.12 -3.91 -11.71
N LEU A 196 -7.08 -4.47 -11.08
CA LEU A 196 -6.56 -5.82 -11.37
C LEU A 196 -6.78 -6.79 -10.20
N ALA A 197 -7.57 -6.41 -9.19
CA ALA A 197 -7.66 -7.18 -7.94
C ALA A 197 -8.14 -8.63 -8.15
N LEU A 198 -9.18 -8.84 -8.98
CA LEU A 198 -9.70 -10.19 -9.26
C LEU A 198 -8.67 -11.04 -9.99
N GLU A 199 -8.08 -10.52 -11.06
CA GLU A 199 -7.09 -11.22 -11.88
C GLU A 199 -5.84 -11.54 -11.06
N ALA A 200 -5.38 -10.61 -10.22
CA ALA A 200 -4.23 -10.81 -9.37
C ALA A 200 -4.47 -11.94 -8.36
N PHE A 201 -5.63 -11.98 -7.71
CA PHE A 201 -5.98 -13.09 -6.82
C PHE A 201 -6.07 -14.42 -7.59
N ALA A 202 -6.69 -14.43 -8.78
CA ALA A 202 -6.74 -15.61 -9.65
C ALA A 202 -5.35 -16.10 -10.09
N ALA A 203 -4.38 -15.19 -10.28
CA ALA A 203 -3.00 -15.52 -10.59
C ALA A 203 -2.21 -16.05 -9.38
N GLY A 204 -2.76 -15.99 -8.17
CA GLY A 204 -2.14 -16.48 -6.94
C GLY A 204 -1.57 -15.40 -6.02
N ALA A 205 -1.98 -14.12 -6.18
CA ALA A 205 -1.55 -13.06 -5.27
C ALA A 205 -1.97 -13.38 -3.82
N LYS A 206 -1.01 -13.29 -2.90
CA LYS A 206 -1.21 -13.60 -1.48
C LYS A 206 -2.01 -12.52 -0.74
N GLY A 207 -2.03 -11.30 -1.27
CA GLY A 207 -2.80 -10.19 -0.74
C GLY A 207 -2.91 -9.02 -1.71
N TRP A 208 -3.73 -8.06 -1.33
CA TRP A 208 -4.01 -6.84 -2.08
C TRP A 208 -3.81 -5.63 -1.17
N CYS A 209 -2.82 -4.81 -1.50
CA CYS A 209 -2.57 -3.54 -0.84
C CYS A 209 -3.40 -2.44 -1.51
N THR A 210 -4.31 -1.84 -0.74
CA THR A 210 -5.26 -0.87 -1.29
C THR A 210 -5.76 0.13 -0.25
N ALA A 211 -6.16 1.30 -0.74
CA ALA A 211 -6.83 2.31 0.06
C ALA A 211 -8.35 2.15 0.10
N ALA A 212 -8.93 1.30 -0.77
CA ALA A 212 -10.39 1.08 -0.84
C ALA A 212 -11.04 0.69 0.50
N PRO A 213 -10.38 -0.05 1.44
CA PRO A 213 -10.97 -0.41 2.72
C PRO A 213 -11.30 0.79 3.61
N ASN A 214 -10.72 1.96 3.37
CA ASN A 214 -11.12 3.20 4.07
C ASN A 214 -12.60 3.54 3.81
N LEU A 215 -13.15 3.10 2.66
CA LEU A 215 -14.49 3.45 2.20
C LEU A 215 -15.43 2.25 2.13
N ILE A 216 -14.95 1.09 1.68
CA ILE A 216 -15.76 -0.09 1.33
C ILE A 216 -15.14 -1.42 1.81
N ALA A 217 -14.56 -1.44 3.01
CA ALA A 217 -13.85 -2.61 3.55
C ALA A 217 -14.58 -3.95 3.36
N GLN A 218 -15.88 -4.02 3.66
CA GLN A 218 -16.64 -5.27 3.55
C GLN A 218 -16.61 -5.86 2.14
N LEU A 219 -16.80 -5.05 1.09
CA LEU A 219 -16.72 -5.54 -0.30
C LEU A 219 -15.32 -6.04 -0.67
N ASN A 220 -14.28 -5.39 -0.13
CA ASN A 220 -12.90 -5.82 -0.36
C ASN A 220 -12.63 -7.17 0.32
N LEU A 221 -13.11 -7.33 1.55
CA LEU A 221 -12.99 -8.58 2.33
C LEU A 221 -13.81 -9.70 1.70
N ASP A 222 -15.06 -9.45 1.32
CA ASP A 222 -15.92 -10.43 0.67
C ASP A 222 -15.31 -10.93 -0.64
N LEU A 223 -14.65 -10.05 -1.43
CA LEU A 223 -13.95 -10.47 -2.64
C LEU A 223 -12.81 -11.44 -2.31
N TYR A 224 -12.01 -11.13 -1.30
CA TYR A 224 -10.91 -12.00 -0.87
C TYR A 224 -11.43 -13.36 -0.38
N GLU A 225 -12.46 -13.36 0.47
CA GLU A 225 -13.09 -14.59 0.97
C GLU A 225 -13.71 -15.43 -0.15
N ALA A 226 -14.38 -14.81 -1.13
CA ALA A 226 -14.92 -15.53 -2.28
C ALA A 226 -13.81 -16.23 -3.09
N VAL A 227 -12.65 -15.60 -3.25
CA VAL A 227 -11.50 -16.25 -3.90
C VAL A 227 -10.96 -17.40 -3.04
N LEU A 228 -10.81 -17.23 -1.73
CA LEU A 228 -10.37 -18.32 -0.84
C LEU A 228 -11.33 -19.51 -0.87
N ALA A 229 -12.63 -19.26 -1.00
CA ALA A 229 -13.67 -20.27 -1.15
C ALA A 229 -13.70 -20.93 -2.54
N ASN A 230 -12.86 -20.51 -3.49
CA ASN A 230 -12.90 -20.90 -4.90
C ASN A 230 -14.25 -20.60 -5.59
N ASP A 231 -14.99 -19.60 -5.11
CA ASP A 231 -16.25 -19.15 -5.70
C ASP A 231 -15.98 -18.05 -6.73
N LEU A 232 -15.63 -18.48 -7.95
CA LEU A 232 -15.32 -17.57 -9.04
C LEU A 232 -16.51 -16.71 -9.47
N GLU A 233 -17.73 -17.24 -9.38
CA GLU A 233 -18.94 -16.48 -9.74
C GLU A 233 -19.14 -15.33 -8.76
N LYS A 234 -19.09 -15.62 -7.45
CA LYS A 234 -19.22 -14.59 -6.42
C LYS A 234 -18.09 -13.58 -6.43
N ALA A 235 -16.85 -14.05 -6.61
CA ALA A 235 -15.69 -13.16 -6.71
C ALA A 235 -15.83 -12.18 -7.89
N ARG A 236 -16.32 -12.65 -9.04
CA ARG A 236 -16.57 -11.81 -10.22
C ARG A 236 -17.67 -10.79 -9.96
N GLU A 237 -18.79 -11.21 -9.35
CA GLU A 237 -19.89 -10.33 -8.97
C GLU A 237 -19.40 -9.19 -8.06
N LEU A 238 -18.70 -9.54 -6.97
CA LEU A 238 -18.18 -8.58 -5.99
C LEU A 238 -17.16 -7.63 -6.61
N PHE A 239 -16.25 -8.14 -7.44
CA PHE A 239 -15.27 -7.32 -8.14
C PHE A 239 -15.94 -6.29 -9.05
N TYR A 240 -16.84 -6.71 -9.94
CA TYR A 240 -17.53 -5.78 -10.86
C TYR A 240 -18.45 -4.81 -10.12
N ARG A 241 -19.02 -5.21 -8.98
CA ARG A 241 -19.80 -4.31 -8.12
C ARG A 241 -18.94 -3.14 -7.63
N GLN A 242 -17.73 -3.39 -7.12
CA GLN A 242 -16.86 -2.34 -6.57
C GLN A 242 -15.97 -1.65 -7.62
N LEU A 243 -15.77 -2.22 -8.80
CA LEU A 243 -14.86 -1.73 -9.84
C LEU A 243 -15.06 -0.24 -10.21
N PRO A 244 -16.28 0.29 -10.36
CA PRO A 244 -16.47 1.71 -10.65
C PRO A 244 -15.83 2.65 -9.62
N LEU A 245 -15.88 2.29 -8.34
CA LEU A 245 -15.21 3.05 -7.27
C LEU A 245 -13.70 2.85 -7.32
N LEU A 246 -13.21 1.65 -7.59
CA LEU A 246 -11.77 1.37 -7.72
C LEU A 246 -11.13 2.18 -8.85
N ASP A 247 -11.81 2.25 -10.00
CA ASP A 247 -11.45 3.08 -11.15
C ASP A 247 -11.46 4.57 -10.80
N PHE A 248 -12.50 5.02 -10.10
CA PHE A 248 -12.63 6.40 -9.65
C PHE A 248 -11.48 6.81 -8.73
N ILE A 249 -11.15 5.97 -7.75
CA ILE A 249 -10.02 6.17 -6.81
C ILE A 249 -8.70 6.33 -7.58
N LEU A 250 -8.45 5.47 -8.57
CA LEU A 250 -7.22 5.53 -9.37
C LEU A 250 -7.15 6.80 -10.23
N LYS A 251 -8.24 7.14 -10.94
CA LYS A 251 -8.29 8.29 -11.86
C LYS A 251 -8.32 9.64 -11.12
N GLY A 252 -8.97 9.71 -9.96
CA GLY A 252 -9.11 10.93 -9.17
C GLY A 252 -7.94 11.21 -8.21
N GLY A 253 -6.98 10.30 -8.11
CA GLY A 253 -5.86 10.38 -7.18
C GLY A 253 -6.20 9.81 -5.79
N LEU A 254 -5.31 8.96 -5.27
CA LEU A 254 -5.53 8.22 -4.02
C LEU A 254 -5.84 9.14 -2.82
N PRO A 255 -4.96 10.06 -2.39
CA PRO A 255 -5.23 10.85 -1.19
C PRO A 255 -6.47 11.74 -1.34
N ALA A 256 -6.68 12.35 -2.52
CA ALA A 256 -7.81 13.24 -2.78
C ALA A 256 -9.16 12.51 -2.69
N THR A 257 -9.27 11.34 -3.33
CA THR A 257 -10.53 10.57 -3.33
C THR A 257 -10.80 9.92 -1.98
N ILE A 258 -9.78 9.40 -1.30
CA ILE A 258 -9.95 8.72 -0.01
C ILE A 258 -10.27 9.71 1.11
N LYS A 259 -9.57 10.85 1.21
CA LYS A 259 -9.88 11.88 2.22
C LYS A 259 -11.29 12.47 2.01
N ALA A 260 -11.66 12.76 0.77
CA ALA A 260 -13.02 13.21 0.44
C ALA A 260 -14.07 12.16 0.84
N GLY A 261 -13.83 10.89 0.54
CA GLY A 261 -14.73 9.80 0.92
C GLY A 261 -14.84 9.62 2.43
N LEU A 262 -13.72 9.71 3.15
CA LEU A 262 -13.71 9.64 4.62
C LEU A 262 -14.58 10.75 5.23
N ARG A 263 -14.48 11.99 4.72
CA ARG A 263 -15.37 13.10 5.14
C ARG A 263 -16.84 12.79 4.88
N LEU A 264 -17.19 12.28 3.70
CA LEU A 264 -18.56 11.86 3.37
C LEU A 264 -19.06 10.71 4.27
N THR A 265 -18.15 9.99 4.91
CA THR A 265 -18.45 8.91 5.85
C THR A 265 -18.26 9.31 7.32
N GLY A 266 -18.11 10.61 7.62
CA GLY A 266 -18.09 11.14 8.98
C GLY A 266 -16.71 11.23 9.64
N LEU A 267 -15.61 11.11 8.89
CA LEU A 267 -14.26 11.29 9.40
C LEU A 267 -13.59 12.49 8.70
N GLU A 268 -13.43 13.59 9.43
CA GLU A 268 -12.66 14.74 8.97
C GLU A 268 -11.18 14.37 8.89
N SER A 269 -10.54 14.65 7.75
CA SER A 269 -9.15 14.24 7.49
C SER A 269 -8.31 15.31 6.79
N GLY A 270 -8.85 16.53 6.68
CA GLY A 270 -8.22 17.62 5.95
C GLY A 270 -8.12 17.33 4.46
N ASP A 271 -7.51 18.26 3.72
CA ASP A 271 -7.25 18.08 2.30
C ASP A 271 -5.85 17.49 2.05
N PRO A 272 -5.56 16.96 0.86
CA PRO A 272 -4.18 16.63 0.48
C PRO A 272 -3.28 17.86 0.50
N ARG A 273 -1.99 17.66 0.70
CA ARG A 273 -1.00 18.75 0.58
C ARG A 273 -0.79 19.11 -0.88
N LEU A 274 -0.65 20.41 -1.13
CA LEU A 274 -0.20 20.90 -2.44
C LEU A 274 1.14 20.23 -2.80
N PRO A 275 1.33 19.86 -4.09
CA PRO A 275 0.56 20.27 -5.27
C PRO A 275 -0.69 19.42 -5.57
N VAL A 276 -1.06 18.46 -4.72
CA VAL A 276 -2.29 17.69 -4.93
C VAL A 276 -3.48 18.52 -4.49
N PHE A 277 -4.43 18.74 -5.39
CA PHE A 277 -5.66 19.44 -5.07
C PHE A 277 -6.66 18.52 -4.37
N PRO A 278 -7.54 19.08 -3.52
CA PRO A 278 -8.71 18.35 -3.04
C PRO A 278 -9.62 17.96 -4.20
N LEU A 279 -10.44 16.94 -3.97
CA LEU A 279 -11.43 16.50 -4.94
C LEU A 279 -12.45 17.63 -5.20
N GLY A 280 -12.54 18.09 -6.44
CA GLY A 280 -13.46 19.14 -6.85
C GLY A 280 -14.94 18.74 -6.66
N GLU A 281 -15.84 19.73 -6.71
CA GLU A 281 -17.29 19.51 -6.52
C GLU A 281 -17.87 18.39 -7.40
N PRO A 282 -17.61 18.33 -8.73
CA PRO A 282 -18.15 17.26 -9.56
C PRO A 282 -17.66 15.87 -9.13
N GLY A 283 -16.39 15.77 -8.73
CA GLY A 283 -15.81 14.52 -8.22
C GLY A 283 -16.42 14.11 -6.89
N ARG A 284 -16.71 15.06 -5.98
CA ARG A 284 -17.37 14.76 -4.70
C ARG A 284 -18.80 14.26 -4.89
N VAL A 285 -19.56 14.85 -5.82
CA VAL A 285 -20.90 14.38 -6.18
C VAL A 285 -20.84 12.95 -6.72
N GLN A 286 -19.96 12.69 -7.68
CA GLN A 286 -19.78 11.35 -8.25
C GLN A 286 -19.36 10.32 -7.18
N LEU A 287 -18.43 10.69 -6.29
CA LEU A 287 -18.00 9.82 -5.20
C LEU A 287 -19.16 9.49 -4.25
N GLN A 288 -19.99 10.47 -3.90
CA GLN A 288 -21.16 10.26 -3.05
C GLN A 288 -22.16 9.29 -3.70
N GLU A 289 -22.42 9.43 -5.00
CA GLU A 289 -23.29 8.51 -5.76
C GLU A 289 -22.75 7.08 -5.74
N LEU A 290 -21.45 6.91 -6.03
CA LEU A 290 -20.78 5.62 -6.00
C LEU A 290 -20.87 4.97 -4.60
N LEU A 291 -20.62 5.72 -3.54
CA LEU A 291 -20.69 5.20 -2.17
C LEU A 291 -22.13 4.84 -1.77
N THR A 292 -23.13 5.59 -2.21
CA THR A 292 -24.54 5.27 -1.95
C THR A 292 -24.96 3.97 -2.64
N LEU A 293 -24.47 3.70 -3.87
CA LEU A 293 -24.77 2.47 -4.60
C LEU A 293 -24.10 1.21 -4.01
N LEU A 294 -23.04 1.38 -3.23
CA LEU A 294 -22.24 0.29 -2.66
C LEU A 294 -22.62 -0.08 -1.23
N ARG A 295 -23.38 0.78 -0.54
CA ARG A 295 -23.96 0.51 0.79
C ARG A 295 -25.29 -0.21 0.65
#